data_AF-A0A3M1IGS0-F1
#
_entry.id   AF-A0A3M1IGS0-F1
#
_cell.length_a   1.000
_cell.length_b   1.000
_cell.length_c   1.000
_cell.angle_alpha   90.00
_cell.angle_beta   90.00
_cell.angle_gamma   90.00
#
_symmetry.space_group_name_H-M   'P 1'
#
loop_
_entity.id
_entity.type
_entity.pdbx_description
1 polymer ?
#
loop_
_entity_poly.entity_id
_entity_poly.type
_entity_poly.pdbx_seq_one_letter_code
_entity_poly.pdbx_strand_id
1 'polypeptide(L)'
;MKPLDLPLPDDEFPKELVEVTMSYLDGLVTADWEDPDGPIRLRDDLTEADLESAKIYHDLRLLLQLLEQEGGANATAKGNLCRAFVRLWVEHARWPAEHRELMLRTWKIEWDIPRLHHARILAEFDKLIIHRKKRWILTKKGRDLLLNQPPGVLYRRAFLTMFRKLDITYFAPQHPAPILQDGMGLLLWEVGNALKDWRPIQEIPRLLLPDSVLELVRSSLDGPRDRVEYVLMDHILRPLGWFGLVEHCEDPSKPRDREDWGGVPRYWQITPLYSKFIQFKPPPLPGSAGALLSLN
;
A
#
# COMPACT_ATOMS: atom_id res chain seq x y z
N MET A 1 -31.88 11.96 38.28
CA MET A 1 -30.54 11.88 37.66
C MET A 1 -30.19 13.29 37.24
N LYS A 2 -29.30 13.97 37.98
CA LYS A 2 -28.83 15.32 37.63
C LYS A 2 -27.88 15.18 36.42
N PRO A 3 -27.97 16.04 35.38
CA PRO A 3 -26.96 16.06 34.34
C PRO A 3 -25.61 16.41 34.98
N LEU A 4 -24.57 15.69 34.57
CA LEU A 4 -23.20 15.97 34.93
C LEU A 4 -22.80 17.25 34.17
N ASP A 5 -22.87 18.41 34.84
CA ASP A 5 -22.23 19.64 34.37
C ASP A 5 -20.72 19.40 34.42
N LEU A 6 -20.17 18.92 33.30
CA LEU A 6 -18.75 19.07 33.03
C LEU A 6 -18.56 20.50 32.52
N PRO A 7 -17.71 21.32 33.16
CA PRO A 7 -17.38 22.62 32.59
C PRO A 7 -16.78 22.39 31.21
N LEU A 8 -17.34 23.03 30.19
CA LEU A 8 -16.66 23.22 28.92
C LEU A 8 -15.39 24.01 29.24
N PRO A 9 -14.19 23.46 29.04
CA PRO A 9 -13.00 24.21 29.35
C PRO A 9 -12.82 25.31 28.30
N ASP A 10 -12.54 26.52 28.76
CA ASP A 10 -11.83 27.55 27.99
C ASP A 10 -10.35 27.11 27.77
N ASP A 11 -10.10 25.86 27.40
CA ASP A 11 -8.76 25.30 27.29
C ASP A 11 -8.12 25.70 25.96
N GLU A 12 -7.37 26.81 25.97
CA GLU A 12 -6.22 26.91 25.08
C GLU A 12 -5.33 25.68 25.32
N PHE A 13 -5.26 24.78 24.33
CA PHE A 13 -4.29 23.68 24.36
C PHE A 13 -2.90 24.25 24.69
N PRO A 14 -2.13 23.61 25.60
CA PRO A 14 -0.80 24.10 25.93
C PRO A 14 0.01 24.32 24.67
N LYS A 15 0.52 25.54 24.46
CA LYS A 15 1.24 25.93 23.24
C LYS A 15 2.36 24.95 22.88
N GLU A 16 3.07 24.45 23.88
CA GLU A 16 4.12 23.44 23.74
C GLU A 16 3.59 22.10 23.18
N LEU A 17 2.39 21.68 23.59
CA LEU A 17 1.75 20.47 23.09
C LEU A 17 1.34 20.63 21.61
N VAL A 18 0.83 21.81 21.24
CA VAL A 18 0.50 22.15 19.85
C VAL A 18 1.76 22.15 18.99
N GLU A 19 2.83 22.80 19.44
CA GLU A 19 4.11 22.87 18.71
C GLU A 19 4.73 21.48 18.49
N VAL A 20 4.78 20.65 19.54
CA VAL A 20 5.31 19.28 19.45
C VAL A 20 4.47 18.42 18.51
N THR A 21 3.13 18.54 18.57
CA THR A 21 2.22 17.80 17.69
C THR A 21 2.41 18.22 16.24
N MET A 22 2.41 19.53 15.97
CA MET A 22 2.58 20.06 14.61
C MET A 22 3.94 19.69 14.02
N SER A 23 5.00 19.74 14.82
CA SER A 23 6.34 19.31 14.39
C SER A 23 6.38 17.82 14.04
N TYR A 24 5.69 16.97 14.80
CA TYR A 24 5.60 15.55 14.49
C TYR A 24 4.82 15.29 13.20
N LEU A 25 3.66 15.94 13.02
CA LEU A 25 2.85 15.81 11.81
C LEU A 25 3.61 16.28 10.56
N ASP A 26 4.33 17.40 10.65
CA ASP A 26 5.24 17.87 9.59
C ASP A 26 6.36 16.86 9.30
N GLY A 27 6.90 16.24 10.37
CA GLY A 27 7.85 15.15 10.26
C GLY A 27 7.30 13.94 9.50
N LEU A 28 6.02 13.58 9.68
CA LEU A 28 5.40 12.48 8.93
C LEU A 28 5.28 12.77 7.43
N VAL A 29 5.02 14.03 7.06
CA VAL A 29 4.90 14.46 5.65
C VAL A 29 6.28 14.50 4.99
N THR A 30 7.29 15.02 5.68
CA THR A 30 8.62 15.30 5.11
C THR A 30 9.64 14.17 5.30
N ALA A 31 9.34 13.15 6.11
CA ALA A 31 10.29 12.11 6.48
C ALA A 31 10.94 11.37 5.29
N ASP A 32 12.23 11.08 5.45
CA ASP A 32 12.87 9.98 4.75
C ASP A 32 12.51 8.66 5.42
N TRP A 33 11.76 7.81 4.73
CA TRP A 33 11.32 6.52 5.26
C TRP A 33 12.44 5.45 5.21
N GLU A 34 13.59 5.81 4.66
CA GLU A 34 14.81 5.01 4.75
C GLU A 34 15.64 5.35 6.00
N ASP A 35 15.36 6.45 6.69
CA ASP A 35 16.00 6.81 7.97
C ASP A 35 15.52 5.87 9.09
N PRO A 36 16.41 5.03 9.67
CA PRO A 36 16.03 4.15 10.76
C PRO A 36 15.61 4.89 12.02
N ASP A 37 15.95 6.18 12.16
CA ASP A 37 15.58 7.02 13.29
C ASP A 37 14.44 8.01 13.03
N GLY A 38 13.91 8.01 11.80
CA GLY A 38 12.78 8.82 11.41
C GLY A 38 11.47 8.51 12.16
N PRO A 39 10.46 9.40 12.02
CA PRO A 39 9.16 9.26 12.67
C PRO A 39 8.33 8.08 12.12
N ILE A 40 8.68 7.58 10.93
CA ILE A 40 8.11 6.40 10.30
C ILE A 40 9.23 5.38 10.09
N ARG A 41 9.05 4.17 10.63
CA ARG A 41 10.00 3.07 10.45
C ARG A 41 9.32 1.90 9.78
N LEU A 42 9.97 1.36 8.75
CA LEU A 42 9.51 0.19 8.00
C LEU A 42 10.42 -1.00 8.30
N ARG A 43 9.84 -2.06 8.86
CA ARG A 43 10.59 -3.28 9.21
C ARG A 43 10.91 -4.13 7.99
N ASP A 44 12.10 -4.71 7.95
CA ASP A 44 12.55 -5.63 6.90
C ASP A 44 12.89 -7.04 7.41
N ASP A 45 12.68 -7.30 8.69
CA ASP A 45 12.85 -8.59 9.36
C ASP A 45 11.59 -9.47 9.31
N LEU A 46 10.68 -9.18 8.37
CA LEU A 46 9.47 -9.97 8.14
C LEU A 46 9.81 -11.35 7.56
N THR A 47 9.12 -12.37 8.06
CA THR A 47 9.25 -13.77 7.61
C THR A 47 8.30 -14.08 6.44
N GLU A 48 8.49 -15.21 5.76
CA GLU A 48 7.54 -15.68 4.73
C GLU A 48 6.10 -15.81 5.30
N ALA A 49 5.97 -16.25 6.55
CA ALA A 49 4.66 -16.39 7.21
C ALA A 49 3.97 -15.05 7.45
N ASP A 50 4.73 -14.01 7.77
CA ASP A 50 4.19 -12.65 7.93
C ASP A 50 3.66 -12.09 6.61
N LEU A 51 4.27 -12.48 5.50
CA LEU A 51 3.97 -12.00 4.16
C LEU A 51 2.95 -12.87 3.42
N GLU A 52 2.30 -13.83 4.08
CA GLU A 52 1.40 -14.77 3.42
C GLU A 52 0.23 -14.07 2.70
N SER A 53 -0.33 -13.00 3.28
CA SER A 53 -1.41 -12.22 2.68
C SER A 53 -0.93 -11.14 1.67
N ALA A 54 0.38 -10.87 1.59
CA ALA A 54 0.95 -9.82 0.75
C ALA A 54 1.06 -10.24 -0.71
N LYS A 55 -0.05 -10.13 -1.46
CA LYS A 55 -0.16 -10.51 -2.88
C LYS A 55 0.97 -9.93 -3.74
N ILE A 56 1.30 -8.65 -3.57
CA ILE A 56 2.34 -7.98 -4.37
C ILE A 56 3.73 -8.57 -4.13
N TYR A 57 4.02 -9.05 -2.91
CA TYR A 57 5.29 -9.70 -2.60
C TYR A 57 5.42 -11.04 -3.32
N HIS A 58 4.38 -11.88 -3.26
CA HIS A 58 4.36 -13.15 -3.97
C HIS A 58 4.47 -12.96 -5.48
N ASP A 59 3.76 -11.97 -6.02
CA ASP A 59 3.79 -11.65 -7.45
C ASP A 59 5.17 -11.18 -7.92
N LEU A 60 5.79 -10.28 -7.16
CA LEU A 60 7.14 -9.78 -7.41
C LEU A 60 8.17 -10.89 -7.28
N ARG A 61 8.14 -11.67 -6.19
CA ARG A 61 9.06 -12.79 -5.96
C ARG A 61 8.96 -13.81 -7.08
N LEU A 62 7.75 -14.19 -7.51
CA LEU A 62 7.53 -15.11 -8.62
C LEU A 62 8.09 -14.58 -9.93
N LEU A 63 7.88 -13.29 -10.24
CA LEU A 63 8.47 -12.66 -11.43
C LEU A 63 10.00 -12.79 -11.43
N LEU A 64 10.66 -12.47 -10.31
CA LEU A 64 12.13 -12.54 -10.21
C LEU A 64 12.62 -14.00 -10.30
N GLN A 65 11.92 -14.95 -9.68
CA GLN A 65 12.24 -16.38 -9.75
C GLN A 65 12.18 -16.92 -11.18
N LEU A 66 11.09 -16.65 -11.90
CA LEU A 66 10.94 -17.12 -13.28
C LEU A 66 11.95 -16.46 -14.21
N LEU A 67 12.29 -15.17 -14.00
CA LEU A 67 13.34 -14.52 -14.79
C LEU A 67 14.72 -15.13 -14.52
N GLU A 68 15.03 -15.53 -13.28
CA GLU A 68 16.28 -16.22 -12.97
C GLU A 68 16.33 -17.60 -13.62
N GLN A 69 15.24 -18.38 -13.50
CA GLN A 69 15.14 -19.74 -14.05
C GLN A 69 15.25 -19.75 -15.58
N GLU A 70 14.59 -18.83 -16.27
CA GLU A 70 14.57 -18.76 -17.74
C GLU A 70 15.76 -17.99 -18.35
N GLY A 71 16.66 -17.43 -17.52
CA GLY A 71 17.70 -16.52 -18.01
C GLY A 71 17.12 -15.25 -18.65
N GLY A 72 15.97 -14.80 -18.17
CA GLY A 72 15.22 -13.64 -18.63
C GLY A 72 14.07 -13.95 -19.58
N ALA A 73 13.28 -12.91 -19.89
CA ALA A 73 12.12 -12.99 -20.76
C ALA A 73 12.30 -12.14 -22.01
N ASN A 74 11.78 -12.58 -23.16
CA ASN A 74 11.71 -11.70 -24.33
C ASN A 74 10.71 -10.56 -24.08
N ALA A 75 11.05 -9.37 -24.55
CA ALA A 75 10.16 -8.22 -24.57
C ALA A 75 9.44 -8.11 -25.92
N THR A 76 8.22 -7.60 -25.89
CA THR A 76 7.48 -7.16 -27.08
C THR A 76 8.09 -5.89 -27.67
N ALA A 77 7.65 -5.47 -28.86
CA ALA A 77 8.08 -4.21 -29.45
C ALA A 77 7.77 -2.98 -28.56
N LYS A 78 6.72 -3.07 -27.71
CA LYS A 78 6.33 -2.02 -26.76
C LYS A 78 7.06 -2.13 -25.41
N GLY A 79 8.01 -3.04 -25.27
CA GLY A 79 8.73 -3.26 -24.02
C GLY A 79 8.03 -4.19 -23.02
N ASN A 80 6.76 -4.56 -23.20
CA ASN A 80 6.08 -5.50 -22.28
C ASN A 80 6.68 -6.92 -22.31
N LEU A 81 6.41 -7.74 -21.30
CA LEU A 81 6.70 -9.16 -21.29
C LEU A 81 6.00 -9.88 -22.45
N CYS A 82 6.68 -10.83 -23.10
CA CYS A 82 6.10 -11.61 -24.17
C CYS A 82 5.00 -12.56 -23.66
N ARG A 83 4.07 -12.94 -24.54
CA ARG A 83 2.94 -13.82 -24.19
C ARG A 83 3.37 -15.16 -23.59
N ALA A 84 4.50 -15.71 -24.05
CA ALA A 84 5.03 -16.97 -23.53
C ALA A 84 5.41 -16.84 -22.05
N PHE A 85 6.09 -15.75 -21.67
CA PHE A 85 6.44 -15.51 -20.28
C PHE A 85 5.22 -15.15 -19.42
N VAL A 86 4.27 -14.37 -19.97
CA VAL A 86 2.99 -14.09 -19.29
C VAL A 86 2.26 -15.38 -18.95
N ARG A 87 2.16 -16.32 -19.90
CA ARG A 87 1.55 -17.63 -19.68
C ARG A 87 2.29 -18.42 -18.59
N LEU A 88 3.62 -18.47 -18.66
CA LEU A 88 4.44 -19.15 -17.65
C LEU A 88 4.18 -18.58 -16.25
N TRP A 89 4.09 -17.25 -16.12
CA TRP A 89 3.80 -16.60 -14.85
C TRP A 89 2.38 -16.95 -14.35
N VAL A 90 1.36 -16.94 -15.21
CA VAL A 90 -0.02 -17.31 -14.84
C VAL A 90 -0.11 -18.75 -14.35
N GLU A 91 0.64 -19.68 -14.96
CA GLU A 91 0.67 -21.10 -14.56
C GLU A 91 1.21 -21.31 -13.13
N HIS A 92 2.10 -20.42 -12.66
CA HIS A 92 2.73 -20.51 -11.34
C HIS A 92 2.12 -19.57 -10.28
N ALA A 93 1.43 -18.51 -10.71
CA ALA A 93 0.84 -17.55 -9.79
C ALA A 93 -0.26 -18.17 -8.91
N ARG A 94 -0.39 -17.61 -7.69
CA ARG A 94 -1.42 -17.99 -6.72
C ARG A 94 -2.76 -17.42 -7.19
N TRP A 95 -3.67 -18.31 -7.52
CA TRP A 95 -5.05 -18.05 -7.93
C TRP A 95 -5.99 -19.05 -7.26
N PRO A 96 -7.26 -18.70 -7.05
CA PRO A 96 -8.28 -19.72 -6.79
C PRO A 96 -8.35 -20.69 -7.97
N ALA A 97 -8.52 -21.98 -7.68
CA ALA A 97 -8.43 -23.05 -8.67
C ALA A 97 -9.39 -22.84 -9.85
N GLU A 98 -10.59 -22.34 -9.57
CA GLU A 98 -11.66 -22.11 -10.53
C GLU A 98 -11.39 -20.93 -11.49
N HIS A 99 -10.42 -20.07 -11.21
CA HIS A 99 -10.11 -18.90 -12.03
C HIS A 99 -8.96 -19.11 -13.02
N ARG A 100 -8.05 -20.06 -12.75
CA ARG A 100 -6.82 -20.25 -13.54
C ARG A 100 -7.11 -20.58 -15.01
N GLU A 101 -8.04 -21.51 -15.27
CA GLU A 101 -8.38 -21.89 -16.65
C GLU A 101 -9.03 -20.76 -17.44
N LEU A 102 -9.89 -19.97 -16.78
CA LEU A 102 -10.52 -18.81 -17.39
C LEU A 102 -9.47 -17.76 -17.74
N MET A 103 -8.56 -17.45 -16.82
CA MET A 103 -7.48 -16.48 -17.02
C MET A 103 -6.56 -16.89 -18.18
N LEU A 104 -6.15 -18.16 -18.27
CA LEU A 104 -5.33 -18.64 -19.38
C LEU A 104 -6.02 -18.53 -20.75
N ARG A 105 -7.36 -18.54 -20.79
CA ARG A 105 -8.13 -18.35 -22.03
C ARG A 105 -8.28 -16.88 -22.42
N THR A 106 -8.44 -16.00 -21.44
CA THR A 106 -8.81 -14.59 -21.66
C THR A 106 -7.61 -13.64 -21.61
N TRP A 107 -6.68 -13.83 -20.69
CA TRP A 107 -5.59 -12.90 -20.40
C TRP A 107 -4.29 -13.35 -21.08
N LYS A 108 -3.97 -12.69 -22.19
CA LYS A 108 -2.91 -13.14 -23.11
C LYS A 108 -1.71 -12.20 -23.12
N ILE A 109 -1.88 -10.96 -22.70
CA ILE A 109 -0.82 -9.96 -22.64
C ILE A 109 -0.66 -9.41 -21.23
N GLU A 110 0.50 -8.83 -20.93
CA GLU A 110 0.81 -8.29 -19.60
C GLU A 110 -0.25 -7.32 -19.08
N TRP A 111 -0.79 -6.45 -19.94
CA TRP A 111 -1.82 -5.48 -19.59
C TRP A 111 -3.16 -6.10 -19.17
N ASP A 112 -3.43 -7.35 -19.55
CA ASP A 112 -4.63 -8.07 -19.10
C ASP A 112 -4.49 -8.54 -17.64
N ILE A 113 -3.27 -8.46 -17.07
CA ILE A 113 -2.93 -9.01 -15.76
C ILE A 113 -2.30 -7.91 -14.90
N PRO A 114 -3.12 -7.04 -14.27
CA PRO A 114 -2.63 -5.92 -13.47
C PRO A 114 -1.60 -6.34 -12.41
N ARG A 115 -1.80 -7.49 -11.74
CA ARG A 115 -0.85 -8.05 -10.76
C ARG A 115 0.57 -8.23 -11.31
N LEU A 116 0.69 -8.86 -12.48
CA LEU A 116 1.99 -9.04 -13.15
C LEU A 116 2.57 -7.71 -13.63
N HIS A 117 1.72 -6.85 -14.19
CA HIS A 117 2.13 -5.54 -14.65
C HIS A 117 2.71 -4.69 -13.50
N HIS A 118 2.01 -4.63 -12.35
CA HIS A 118 2.46 -3.90 -11.16
C HIS A 118 3.78 -4.47 -10.64
N ALA A 119 3.90 -5.80 -10.54
CA ALA A 119 5.15 -6.45 -10.13
C ALA A 119 6.32 -6.09 -11.07
N ARG A 120 6.10 -6.08 -12.39
CA ARG A 120 7.13 -5.68 -13.37
C ARG A 120 7.54 -4.22 -13.20
N ILE A 121 6.57 -3.31 -13.04
CA ILE A 121 6.84 -1.88 -12.86
C ILE A 121 7.66 -1.62 -11.59
N LEU A 122 7.28 -2.23 -10.45
CA LEU A 122 8.05 -2.12 -9.21
C LEU A 122 9.46 -2.68 -9.37
N ALA A 123 9.61 -3.86 -10.00
CA ALA A 123 10.90 -4.48 -10.23
C ALA A 123 11.80 -3.64 -11.14
N GLU A 124 11.25 -3.04 -12.19
CA GLU A 124 11.98 -2.18 -13.11
C GLU A 124 12.41 -0.89 -12.42
N PHE A 125 11.49 -0.23 -11.71
CA PHE A 125 11.76 1.06 -11.10
C PHE A 125 12.80 0.96 -9.98
N ASP A 126 12.76 -0.11 -9.18
CA ASP A 126 13.80 -0.40 -8.19
C ASP A 126 15.04 -1.08 -8.81
N LYS A 127 15.14 -1.19 -10.15
CA LYS A 127 16.29 -1.75 -10.87
C LYS A 127 16.62 -3.20 -10.46
N LEU A 128 15.61 -3.97 -10.03
CA LEU A 128 15.73 -5.41 -9.79
C LEU A 128 15.80 -6.18 -11.11
N ILE A 129 15.11 -5.65 -12.13
CA ILE A 129 15.19 -6.12 -13.51
C ILE A 129 15.60 -4.96 -14.41
N ILE A 130 16.07 -5.27 -15.61
CA ILE A 130 16.38 -4.28 -16.64
C ILE A 130 15.97 -4.78 -18.01
N HIS A 131 15.49 -3.87 -18.85
CA HIS A 131 15.26 -4.13 -20.27
C HIS A 131 16.55 -3.92 -21.07
N ARG A 132 17.13 -4.99 -21.60
CA ARG A 132 18.35 -4.96 -22.41
C ARG A 132 18.25 -5.89 -23.60
N LYS A 133 18.62 -5.40 -24.79
CA LYS A 133 18.60 -6.19 -26.05
C LYS A 133 17.27 -6.92 -26.27
N LYS A 134 16.14 -6.21 -26.10
CA LYS A 134 14.78 -6.75 -26.25
C LYS A 134 14.42 -7.87 -25.27
N ARG A 135 15.09 -7.92 -24.11
CA ARG A 135 14.85 -8.89 -23.05
C ARG A 135 14.76 -8.21 -21.69
N TRP A 136 13.91 -8.73 -20.83
CA TRP A 136 13.93 -8.47 -19.40
C TRP A 136 14.86 -9.46 -18.74
N ILE A 137 15.84 -8.96 -17.98
CA ILE A 137 16.80 -9.80 -17.26
C ILE A 137 16.92 -9.33 -15.82
N LEU A 138 17.19 -10.28 -14.92
CA LEU A 138 17.46 -10.00 -13.52
C LEU A 138 18.81 -9.28 -13.38
N THR A 139 18.86 -8.22 -12.58
CA THR A 139 20.12 -7.53 -12.26
C THR A 139 20.85 -8.24 -11.12
N LYS A 140 22.12 -7.87 -10.87
CA LYS A 140 22.85 -8.38 -9.69
C LYS A 140 22.10 -8.08 -8.39
N LYS A 141 21.50 -6.89 -8.30
CA LYS A 141 20.69 -6.46 -7.15
C LYS A 141 19.43 -7.31 -7.02
N GLY A 142 18.69 -7.53 -8.11
CA GLY A 142 17.49 -8.38 -8.10
C GLY A 142 17.81 -9.82 -7.69
N ARG A 143 18.93 -10.36 -8.18
CA ARG A 143 19.40 -11.71 -7.81
C ARG A 143 19.78 -11.81 -6.34
N ASP A 144 20.52 -10.85 -5.82
CA ASP A 144 20.92 -10.84 -4.41
C ASP A 144 19.70 -10.77 -3.48
N LEU A 145 18.76 -9.87 -3.77
CA LEU A 145 17.51 -9.75 -3.01
C LEU A 145 16.66 -11.02 -3.05
N LEU A 146 16.66 -11.73 -4.19
CA LEU A 146 15.89 -12.95 -4.33
C LEU A 146 16.51 -14.13 -3.57
N LEU A 147 17.84 -14.29 -3.64
CA LEU A 147 18.53 -15.52 -3.22
C LEU A 147 19.20 -15.42 -1.85
N ASN A 148 19.65 -14.22 -1.46
CA ASN A 148 20.54 -14.04 -0.31
C ASN A 148 19.94 -13.17 0.80
N GLN A 149 18.84 -12.45 0.55
CA GLN A 149 18.23 -11.54 1.51
C GLN A 149 16.95 -12.11 2.13
N PRO A 150 16.59 -11.72 3.36
CA PRO A 150 15.31 -12.07 3.96
C PRO A 150 14.11 -11.56 3.13
N PRO A 151 12.96 -12.27 3.17
CA PRO A 151 11.71 -11.87 2.53
C PRO A 151 11.31 -10.41 2.78
N GLY A 152 11.39 -9.96 4.03
CA GLY A 152 11.01 -8.61 4.43
C GLY A 152 11.81 -7.51 3.75
N VAL A 153 13.06 -7.77 3.31
CA VAL A 153 13.86 -6.78 2.58
C VAL A 153 13.25 -6.52 1.20
N LEU A 154 12.86 -7.56 0.46
CA LEU A 154 12.19 -7.39 -0.84
C LEU A 154 10.84 -6.68 -0.68
N TYR A 155 10.07 -7.06 0.33
CA TYR A 155 8.78 -6.45 0.66
C TYR A 155 8.91 -4.96 0.98
N ARG A 156 9.80 -4.58 1.91
CA ARG A 156 10.07 -3.19 2.29
C ARG A 156 10.49 -2.35 1.08
N ARG A 157 11.35 -2.89 0.21
CA ARG A 157 11.78 -2.19 -1.00
C ARG A 157 10.65 -1.96 -2.00
N ALA A 158 9.78 -2.96 -2.19
CA ALA A 158 8.60 -2.81 -3.04
C ALA A 158 7.68 -1.70 -2.50
N PHE A 159 7.48 -1.66 -1.18
CA PHE A 159 6.66 -0.64 -0.51
C PHE A 159 7.23 0.76 -0.70
N LEU A 160 8.51 0.97 -0.39
CA LEU A 160 9.20 2.23 -0.61
C LEU A 160 9.14 2.67 -2.08
N THR A 161 9.30 1.72 -3.00
CA THR A 161 9.23 2.00 -4.44
C THR A 161 7.86 2.52 -4.83
N MET A 162 6.78 1.88 -4.39
CA MET A 162 5.42 2.30 -4.72
C MET A 162 5.05 3.66 -4.12
N PHE A 163 5.28 3.84 -2.82
CA PHE A 163 4.74 4.99 -2.08
C PHE A 163 5.66 6.22 -2.07
N ARG A 164 6.97 6.05 -2.34
CA ARG A 164 7.94 7.17 -2.28
C ARG A 164 8.66 7.46 -3.59
N LYS A 165 8.85 6.47 -4.46
CA LYS A 165 9.73 6.61 -5.62
C LYS A 165 8.96 6.70 -6.94
N LEU A 166 7.88 5.93 -7.07
CA LEU A 166 6.95 5.98 -8.19
C LEU A 166 5.89 7.05 -7.96
N ASP A 167 5.40 7.66 -9.03
CA ASP A 167 4.14 8.39 -9.01
C ASP A 167 2.99 7.39 -8.82
N ILE A 168 2.28 7.49 -7.70
CA ILE A 168 1.22 6.54 -7.34
C ILE A 168 0.01 6.65 -8.28
N THR A 169 -0.17 7.79 -8.95
CA THR A 169 -1.24 7.98 -9.94
C THR A 169 -1.07 7.08 -11.16
N TYR A 170 0.13 6.51 -11.38
CA TYR A 170 0.38 5.50 -12.41
C TYR A 170 -0.60 4.32 -12.33
N PHE A 171 -0.95 3.91 -11.11
CA PHE A 171 -1.86 2.78 -10.87
C PHE A 171 -3.34 3.20 -10.83
N ALA A 172 -3.61 4.50 -10.89
CA ALA A 172 -4.93 5.08 -10.79
C ALA A 172 -5.13 6.28 -11.74
N PRO A 173 -4.82 6.14 -13.04
CA PRO A 173 -4.80 7.27 -13.98
C PRO A 173 -6.17 7.93 -14.17
N GLN A 174 -7.25 7.25 -13.81
CA GLN A 174 -8.63 7.76 -13.88
C GLN A 174 -8.96 8.80 -12.79
N HIS A 175 -8.18 8.86 -11.69
CA HIS A 175 -8.49 9.70 -10.53
C HIS A 175 -7.24 10.45 -10.01
N PRO A 176 -6.52 11.23 -10.84
CA PRO A 176 -5.22 11.79 -10.46
C PRO A 176 -5.32 12.65 -9.21
N ALA A 177 -4.64 12.23 -8.13
CA ALA A 177 -4.62 12.95 -6.86
C ALA A 177 -3.19 13.01 -6.27
N PRO A 178 -2.25 13.73 -6.91
CA PRO A 178 -0.84 13.78 -6.50
C PRO A 178 -0.67 14.29 -5.06
N ILE A 179 -1.56 15.17 -4.60
CA ILE A 179 -1.57 15.70 -3.22
C ILE A 179 -1.62 14.60 -2.14
N LEU A 180 -2.23 13.44 -2.45
CA LEU A 180 -2.27 12.32 -1.51
C LEU A 180 -0.90 11.68 -1.33
N GLN A 181 -0.06 11.70 -2.35
CA GLN A 181 1.28 11.12 -2.27
C GLN A 181 2.21 11.97 -1.39
N ASP A 182 2.09 13.30 -1.47
CA ASP A 182 2.86 14.23 -0.64
C ASP A 182 2.55 14.01 0.85
N GLY A 183 1.28 13.80 1.18
CA GLY A 183 0.80 13.51 2.54
C GLY A 183 0.86 12.04 2.96
N MET A 184 1.49 11.15 2.19
CA MET A 184 1.33 9.70 2.40
C MET A 184 1.76 9.23 3.80
N GLY A 185 2.77 9.82 4.41
CA GLY A 185 3.21 9.42 5.75
C GLY A 185 2.16 9.69 6.81
N LEU A 186 1.48 10.84 6.72
CA LEU A 186 0.34 11.19 7.55
C LEU A 186 -0.85 10.27 7.27
N LEU A 187 -1.15 10.00 5.99
CA LEU A 187 -2.25 9.10 5.61
C LEU A 187 -2.06 7.68 6.15
N LEU A 188 -0.83 7.15 6.14
CA LEU A 188 -0.53 5.87 6.77
C LEU A 188 -0.74 5.96 8.29
N TRP A 189 -0.34 7.04 8.94
CA TRP A 189 -0.60 7.20 10.36
C TRP A 189 -2.11 7.19 10.67
N GLU A 190 -2.90 7.93 9.89
CA GLU A 190 -4.36 7.96 10.03
C GLU A 190 -5.02 6.61 9.71
N VAL A 191 -4.55 5.87 8.70
CA VAL A 191 -5.03 4.51 8.42
C VAL A 191 -4.82 3.61 9.63
N GLY A 192 -3.63 3.65 10.25
CA GLY A 192 -3.32 2.88 11.45
C GLY A 192 -4.22 3.23 12.64
N ASN A 193 -4.64 4.49 12.75
CA ASN A 193 -5.51 4.95 13.83
C ASN A 193 -7.00 4.66 13.59
N ALA A 194 -7.48 4.95 12.37
CA ALA A 194 -8.91 4.98 12.05
C ALA A 194 -9.49 3.62 11.66
N LEU A 195 -8.67 2.75 11.05
CA LEU A 195 -9.11 1.47 10.47
C LEU A 195 -8.79 0.27 11.36
N LYS A 196 -8.70 0.44 12.69
CA LYS A 196 -8.51 -0.65 13.66
C LYS A 196 -9.66 -1.66 13.68
N ASP A 197 -10.85 -1.16 13.37
CA ASP A 197 -12.06 -1.95 13.19
C ASP A 197 -12.62 -1.71 11.77
N TRP A 198 -13.53 -2.57 11.33
CA TRP A 198 -14.24 -2.40 10.08
C TRP A 198 -14.90 -1.03 9.95
N ARG A 199 -14.48 -0.27 8.93
CA ARG A 199 -15.10 1.00 8.56
C ARG A 199 -15.74 0.94 7.18
N PRO A 200 -16.97 1.45 7.02
CA PRO A 200 -17.57 1.58 5.71
C PRO A 200 -16.81 2.62 4.88
N ILE A 201 -16.62 2.35 3.59
CA ILE A 201 -15.84 3.17 2.66
C ILE A 201 -16.33 4.63 2.60
N GLN A 202 -17.61 4.89 2.88
CA GLN A 202 -18.20 6.23 2.90
C GLN A 202 -17.73 7.08 4.10
N GLU A 203 -17.29 6.46 5.18
CA GLU A 203 -16.77 7.17 6.36
C GLU A 203 -15.28 7.50 6.22
N ILE A 204 -14.53 6.67 5.49
CA ILE A 204 -13.07 6.74 5.37
C ILE A 204 -12.55 8.12 4.95
N PRO A 205 -13.14 8.84 3.97
CA PRO A 205 -12.62 10.15 3.58
C PRO A 205 -12.52 11.16 4.73
N ARG A 206 -13.51 11.19 5.64
CA ARG A 206 -13.51 12.11 6.79
C ARG A 206 -12.60 11.64 7.92
N LEU A 207 -12.26 10.35 7.94
CA LEU A 207 -11.34 9.78 8.92
C LEU A 207 -9.89 10.01 8.52
N LEU A 208 -9.58 10.00 7.22
CA LEU A 208 -8.20 10.07 6.72
C LEU A 208 -7.77 11.47 6.27
N LEU A 209 -8.71 12.33 5.88
CA LEU A 209 -8.41 13.65 5.31
C LEU A 209 -8.93 14.77 6.21
N PRO A 210 -8.10 15.81 6.47
CA PRO A 210 -8.61 17.09 6.94
C PRO A 210 -9.63 17.68 5.96
N ASP A 211 -10.62 18.43 6.46
CA ASP A 211 -11.71 18.99 5.64
C ASP A 211 -11.18 19.81 4.45
N SER A 212 -10.09 20.56 4.62
CA SER A 212 -9.48 21.34 3.52
C SER A 212 -8.95 20.46 2.38
N VAL A 213 -8.31 19.33 2.71
CA VAL A 213 -7.81 18.36 1.73
C VAL A 213 -8.96 17.60 1.09
N LEU A 214 -9.97 17.25 1.89
CA LEU A 214 -11.19 16.60 1.42
C LEU A 214 -11.90 17.47 0.37
N GLU A 215 -12.07 18.77 0.61
CA GLU A 215 -12.64 19.71 -0.36
C GLU A 215 -11.76 19.88 -1.59
N LEU A 216 -10.43 19.91 -1.43
CA LEU A 216 -9.51 19.97 -2.57
C LEU A 216 -9.67 18.73 -3.48
N VAL A 217 -9.67 17.52 -2.90
CA VAL A 217 -9.86 16.28 -3.66
C VAL A 217 -11.25 16.23 -4.29
N ARG A 218 -12.30 16.73 -3.63
CA ARG A 218 -13.64 16.85 -4.22
C ARG A 218 -13.64 17.78 -5.42
N SER A 219 -12.94 18.90 -5.34
CA SER A 219 -12.88 19.90 -6.40
C SER A 219 -12.14 19.43 -7.65
N SER A 220 -11.30 18.40 -7.53
CA SER A 220 -10.57 17.80 -8.65
C SER A 220 -11.30 16.62 -9.31
N LEU A 221 -12.55 16.33 -8.93
CA LEU A 221 -13.35 15.27 -9.53
C LEU A 221 -14.09 15.79 -10.76
N ASP A 222 -13.86 15.16 -11.91
CA ASP A 222 -14.44 15.59 -13.19
C ASP A 222 -15.69 14.76 -13.60
N GLY A 223 -15.79 13.52 -13.12
CA GLY A 223 -16.83 12.58 -13.52
C GLY A 223 -18.07 12.59 -12.61
N PRO A 224 -19.29 12.38 -13.17
CA PRO A 224 -20.54 12.37 -12.38
C PRO A 224 -20.66 11.17 -11.42
N ARG A 225 -19.78 10.18 -11.55
CA ARG A 225 -19.69 9.00 -10.67
C ARG A 225 -18.45 9.01 -9.80
N ASP A 226 -17.61 10.03 -9.94
CA ASP A 226 -16.37 10.12 -9.19
C ASP A 226 -16.71 10.48 -7.75
N ARG A 227 -16.01 9.81 -6.84
CA ARG A 227 -16.21 9.95 -5.41
C ARG A 227 -14.85 9.98 -4.75
N VAL A 228 -14.71 10.75 -3.67
CA VAL A 228 -13.48 10.77 -2.88
C VAL A 228 -13.14 9.37 -2.38
N GLU A 229 -14.16 8.59 -2.00
CA GLU A 229 -14.04 7.18 -1.68
C GLU A 229 -13.22 6.38 -2.72
N TYR A 230 -13.45 6.62 -4.01
CA TYR A 230 -12.77 5.90 -5.09
C TYR A 230 -11.35 6.40 -5.29
N VAL A 231 -11.11 7.70 -5.11
CA VAL A 231 -9.75 8.26 -5.11
C VAL A 231 -8.90 7.60 -4.01
N LEU A 232 -9.40 7.58 -2.77
CA LEU A 232 -8.69 6.97 -1.64
C LEU A 232 -8.57 5.45 -1.79
N MET A 233 -9.60 4.80 -2.32
CA MET A 233 -9.54 3.38 -2.61
C MET A 233 -8.43 3.06 -3.61
N ASP A 234 -8.29 3.85 -4.68
CA ASP A 234 -7.31 3.59 -5.73
C ASP A 234 -5.87 3.98 -5.34
N HIS A 235 -5.70 5.05 -4.55
CA HIS A 235 -4.39 5.59 -4.19
C HIS A 235 -3.84 5.05 -2.86
N ILE A 236 -4.71 4.57 -1.97
CA ILE A 236 -4.32 4.19 -0.60
C ILE A 236 -4.76 2.76 -0.32
N LEU A 237 -6.07 2.50 -0.29
CA LEU A 237 -6.59 1.26 0.28
C LEU A 237 -6.26 0.02 -0.58
N ARG A 238 -6.42 0.09 -1.91
CA ARG A 238 -6.06 -1.02 -2.81
C ARG A 238 -4.56 -1.26 -2.82
N PRO A 239 -3.69 -0.24 -2.98
CA PRO A 239 -2.24 -0.41 -2.80
C PRO A 239 -1.88 -1.10 -1.47
N LEU A 240 -2.38 -0.58 -0.34
CA LEU A 240 -2.14 -1.20 0.97
C LEU A 240 -2.68 -2.64 1.05
N GLY A 241 -3.80 -2.92 0.41
CA GLY A 241 -4.38 -4.26 0.31
C GLY A 241 -3.51 -5.21 -0.50
N TRP A 242 -2.86 -4.74 -1.57
CA TRP A 242 -1.88 -5.54 -2.31
C TRP A 242 -0.67 -5.91 -1.46
N PHE A 243 -0.28 -5.02 -0.55
CA PHE A 243 0.75 -5.24 0.47
C PHE A 243 0.26 -6.07 1.66
N GLY A 244 -1.03 -6.43 1.73
CA GLY A 244 -1.61 -7.19 2.83
C GLY A 244 -1.75 -6.39 4.13
N LEU A 245 -1.61 -5.06 4.08
CA LEU A 245 -1.63 -4.17 5.24
C LEU A 245 -3.05 -3.75 5.64
N VAL A 246 -3.96 -3.74 4.67
CA VAL A 246 -5.40 -3.61 4.91
C VAL A 246 -6.12 -4.75 4.24
N GLU A 247 -7.32 -5.03 4.71
CA GLU A 247 -8.22 -6.00 4.11
C GLU A 247 -9.63 -5.42 3.97
N HIS A 248 -10.44 -6.05 3.11
CA HIS A 248 -11.76 -5.56 2.78
C HIS A 248 -12.80 -6.68 2.66
N CYS A 249 -14.07 -6.32 2.84
CA CYS A 249 -15.21 -7.20 2.60
C CYS A 249 -16.45 -6.42 2.15
N GLU A 250 -17.45 -7.12 1.60
CA GLU A 250 -18.77 -6.54 1.32
C GLU A 250 -19.60 -6.36 2.60
N ASP A 251 -19.53 -7.32 3.51
CA ASP A 251 -20.32 -7.36 4.74
C ASP A 251 -19.51 -8.05 5.86
N PRO A 252 -19.12 -7.32 6.93
CA PRO A 252 -18.32 -7.89 8.00
C PRO A 252 -19.08 -8.91 8.85
N SER A 253 -20.42 -8.99 8.71
CA SER A 253 -21.24 -9.98 9.42
C SER A 253 -21.32 -11.34 8.73
N LYS A 254 -20.80 -11.45 7.49
CA LYS A 254 -20.89 -12.68 6.70
C LYS A 254 -19.54 -13.42 6.61
N PRO A 255 -19.57 -14.76 6.55
CA PRO A 255 -18.40 -15.55 6.20
C PRO A 255 -17.78 -15.09 4.88
N ARG A 256 -16.45 -15.02 4.85
CA ARG A 256 -15.70 -14.62 3.66
C ARG A 256 -15.60 -15.79 2.69
N ASP A 257 -16.66 -15.99 1.91
CA ASP A 257 -16.78 -17.21 1.11
C ASP A 257 -16.27 -17.04 -0.33
N ARG A 258 -15.95 -15.81 -0.76
CA ARG A 258 -15.50 -15.52 -2.12
C ARG A 258 -14.44 -14.42 -2.16
N GLU A 259 -13.44 -14.63 -3.00
CA GLU A 259 -12.61 -13.54 -3.48
C GLU A 259 -13.52 -12.66 -4.35
N ASP A 260 -13.96 -11.52 -3.82
CA ASP A 260 -14.90 -10.61 -4.48
C ASP A 260 -14.23 -9.91 -5.67
N TRP A 261 -14.20 -10.60 -6.81
CA TRP A 261 -13.64 -10.08 -8.06
C TRP A 261 -14.57 -9.06 -8.76
N GLY A 262 -15.76 -8.77 -8.21
CA GLY A 262 -16.78 -7.93 -8.87
C GLY A 262 -17.56 -6.93 -8.01
N GLY A 263 -17.49 -7.03 -6.68
CA GLY A 263 -18.12 -6.09 -5.75
C GLY A 263 -17.21 -4.91 -5.45
N VAL A 264 -17.77 -3.69 -5.34
CA VAL A 264 -17.03 -2.57 -4.74
C VAL A 264 -16.90 -2.88 -3.25
N PRO A 265 -15.67 -3.05 -2.70
CA PRO A 265 -15.51 -3.38 -1.29
C PRO A 265 -16.12 -2.29 -0.43
N ARG A 266 -16.95 -2.69 0.53
CA ARG A 266 -17.73 -1.75 1.33
C ARG A 266 -17.10 -1.44 2.67
N TYR A 267 -16.37 -2.38 3.25
CA TYR A 267 -15.73 -2.22 4.55
C TYR A 267 -14.24 -2.51 4.47
N TRP A 268 -13.46 -1.78 5.27
CA TRP A 268 -12.01 -1.88 5.33
C TRP A 268 -11.52 -1.87 6.77
N GLN A 269 -10.44 -2.61 7.04
CA GLN A 269 -9.69 -2.55 8.29
C GLN A 269 -8.20 -2.84 8.05
N ILE A 270 -7.33 -2.44 8.98
CA ILE A 270 -5.92 -2.88 8.98
C ILE A 270 -5.80 -4.35 9.34
N THR A 271 -4.74 -4.99 8.86
CA THR A 271 -4.36 -6.35 9.27
C THR A 271 -3.30 -6.31 10.38
N PRO A 272 -3.02 -7.43 11.07
CA PRO A 272 -1.88 -7.51 11.98
C PRO A 272 -0.52 -7.20 11.33
N LEU A 273 -0.39 -7.38 10.01
CA LEU A 273 0.83 -7.04 9.28
C LEU A 273 1.08 -5.53 9.29
N TYR A 274 0.02 -4.70 9.38
CA TYR A 274 0.13 -3.25 9.44
C TYR A 274 1.09 -2.78 10.54
N SER A 275 0.75 -3.09 11.79
CA SER A 275 1.53 -2.68 12.96
C SER A 275 2.85 -3.43 13.09
N LYS A 276 2.97 -4.60 12.44
CA LYS A 276 4.23 -5.34 12.37
C LYS A 276 5.20 -4.70 11.37
N PHE A 277 4.71 -4.13 10.28
CA PHE A 277 5.55 -3.55 9.24
C PHE A 277 5.84 -2.06 9.44
N ILE A 278 4.80 -1.26 9.71
CA ILE A 278 4.88 0.19 9.83
C ILE A 278 4.84 0.58 11.30
N GLN A 279 5.86 1.30 11.75
CA GLN A 279 5.97 1.79 13.11
C GLN A 279 6.08 3.31 13.11
N PHE A 280 5.30 3.94 13.98
CA PHE A 280 5.30 5.38 14.18
C PHE A 280 5.94 5.70 15.54
N LYS A 281 6.82 6.71 15.56
CA LYS A 281 7.49 7.17 16.79
C LYS A 281 7.08 8.60 17.12
N PRO A 282 5.95 8.79 17.84
CA PRO A 282 5.60 10.12 18.31
C PRO A 282 6.64 10.62 19.32
N PRO A 283 6.93 11.94 19.35
CA PRO A 283 7.79 12.52 20.36
C PRO A 283 7.19 12.35 21.76
N PRO A 284 8.03 12.30 22.82
CA PRO A 284 7.53 12.32 24.18
C PRO A 284 6.78 13.63 24.43
N LEU A 285 5.63 13.54 25.12
CA LEU A 285 4.82 14.72 25.42
C LEU A 285 5.50 15.59 26.50
N PRO A 286 5.41 16.93 26.42
CA PRO A 286 5.86 17.81 27.49
C PRO A 286 5.16 17.48 28.81
N GLY A 287 5.93 17.23 29.87
CA GLY A 287 5.41 16.94 31.22
C GLY A 287 5.13 15.46 31.53
N SER A 288 5.23 14.53 30.57
CA SER A 288 5.15 13.10 30.87
C SER A 288 6.52 12.53 31.22
N ALA A 289 6.95 12.75 32.47
CA ALA A 289 7.94 11.87 33.07
C ALA A 289 7.35 10.45 33.15
N GLY A 290 7.59 9.62 32.13
CA GLY A 290 7.35 8.17 32.17
C GLY A 290 6.01 7.65 31.62
N ALA A 291 5.12 8.48 31.09
CA ALA A 291 3.93 7.98 30.39
C ALA A 291 4.12 8.09 28.87
N LEU A 292 4.71 7.05 28.28
CA LEU A 292 4.47 6.72 26.88
C LEU A 292 2.96 6.44 26.78
N LEU A 293 2.18 7.36 26.24
CA LEU A 293 0.91 6.97 25.67
C LEU A 293 1.26 6.04 24.51
N SER A 294 1.13 4.74 24.74
CA SER A 294 0.90 3.79 23.67
C SER A 294 -0.43 4.17 23.03
N LEU A 295 -0.38 5.12 22.10
CA LEU A 295 -1.35 5.24 21.03
C LEU A 295 -1.11 4.04 20.10
N ASN A 296 -1.57 2.87 20.55
CA ASN A 296 -1.66 1.63 19.77
C ASN A 296 -2.82 1.78 18.81
#